data_AF-A0A8T4LNY7-F1
#
_entry.id   AF-A0A8T4LNY7-F1
#
_cell.length_a   1.000
_cell.length_b   1.000
_cell.length_c   1.000
_cell.angle_alpha   90.00
_cell.angle_beta   90.00
_cell.angle_gamma   90.00
#
_symmetry.space_group_name_H-M   'P 1'
#
loop_
_entity.id
_entity.type
_entity.pdbx_description
1 polymer ?
#
loop_
_entity_poly.entity_id
_entity_poly.type
_entity_poly.pdbx_seq_one_letter_code
_entity_poly.pdbx_strand_id
1 'polypeptide(L)'
;MAKTSKKLITKDMLIGDIVVKYPNAVQVLIENGFHCIGCSVSPYETLEQGGAMHGWDEEQFRGIMDAMNRIAEAEEKAQRAAEKKKGKK
;
A
#
# COMPACT_ATOMS: atom_id res chain seq x y z
N MET A 1 8.37 -13.57 21.96
CA MET A 1 8.34 -12.21 21.36
C MET A 1 9.04 -12.34 20.00
N ALA A 2 8.52 -12.06 18.81
CA ALA A 2 7.34 -11.35 18.34
C ALA A 2 6.74 -12.12 17.14
N LYS A 3 5.42 -12.10 16.97
CA LYS A 3 4.80 -12.51 15.70
C LYS A 3 5.16 -11.43 14.68
N THR A 4 6.18 -11.67 13.86
CA THR A 4 6.46 -10.83 12.70
C THR A 4 5.36 -11.07 11.68
N SER A 5 4.25 -10.35 11.82
CA SER A 5 3.24 -10.25 10.77
C SER A 5 3.94 -9.72 9.54
N LYS A 6 4.07 -10.57 8.52
CA LYS A 6 4.71 -10.24 7.26
C LYS A 6 3.84 -9.19 6.56
N LYS A 7 4.17 -7.91 6.74
CA LYS A 7 3.52 -6.80 6.05
C LYS A 7 3.84 -6.90 4.56
N LEU A 8 2.83 -6.77 3.71
CA LEU A 8 2.96 -6.76 2.25
C LEU A 8 3.39 -5.39 1.75
N ILE A 9 2.90 -4.34 2.41
CA ILE A 9 3.25 -2.96 2.13
C ILE A 9 4.17 -2.46 3.24
N THR A 10 5.37 -2.02 2.87
CA THR A 10 6.35 -1.42 3.79
C THR A 10 6.53 0.06 3.49
N LYS A 11 7.03 0.80 4.49
CA LYS A 11 7.25 2.26 4.40
C LYS A 11 8.26 2.66 3.32
N ASP A 12 9.21 1.78 3.03
CA ASP A 12 10.25 1.96 2.01
C ASP A 12 9.77 1.60 0.59
N MET A 13 8.53 1.09 0.44
CA MET A 13 7.99 0.84 -0.90
C MET A 13 7.68 2.14 -1.62
N LEU A 14 7.96 2.13 -2.93
CA LEU A 14 7.55 3.21 -3.81
C LEU A 14 6.03 3.25 -3.92
N ILE A 15 5.47 4.45 -3.89
CA ILE A 15 4.02 4.65 -4.04
C ILE A 15 3.56 4.10 -5.40
N GLY A 16 4.36 4.26 -6.46
CA GLY A 16 4.07 3.69 -7.78
C GLY A 16 3.94 2.17 -7.76
N ASP A 17 4.80 1.47 -7.02
CA ASP A 17 4.71 0.00 -6.85
C ASP A 17 3.44 -0.41 -6.12
N ILE A 18 3.06 0.34 -5.08
CA ILE A 18 1.83 0.08 -4.30
C ILE A 18 0.61 0.24 -5.20
N VAL A 19 0.58 1.30 -6.03
CA VAL A 19 -0.53 1.58 -6.95
C VAL A 19 -0.73 0.45 -7.96
N VAL A 20 0.37 -0.11 -8.49
CA VAL A 20 0.31 -1.20 -9.46
C VAL A 20 -0.04 -2.54 -8.81
N LYS A 21 0.53 -2.84 -7.64
CA LYS A 21 0.36 -4.16 -6.98
C LYS A 21 -0.93 -4.28 -6.20
N TYR A 22 -1.32 -3.21 -5.51
CA TYR A 22 -2.41 -3.17 -4.55
C TYR A 22 -3.31 -1.94 -4.82
N PRO A 23 -3.98 -1.89 -5.98
CA PRO A 23 -4.78 -0.73 -6.37
C PRO A 23 -5.92 -0.42 -5.38
N ASN A 24 -6.44 -1.42 -4.65
CA ASN A 24 -7.47 -1.17 -3.64
C ASN A 24 -6.88 -0.56 -2.36
N ALA A 25 -5.63 -0.88 -2.02
CA ALA A 25 -4.95 -0.24 -0.87
C ALA A 25 -4.68 1.25 -1.10
N VAL A 26 -4.60 1.70 -2.36
CA VAL A 26 -4.43 3.12 -2.74
C VAL A 26 -5.60 3.98 -2.26
N GLN A 27 -6.81 3.43 -2.19
CA GLN A 27 -7.99 4.16 -1.74
C GLN A 27 -7.79 4.76 -0.35
N VAL A 28 -7.10 4.03 0.54
CA VAL A 28 -6.75 4.49 1.88
C VAL A 28 -5.87 5.74 1.83
N LEU A 29 -4.88 5.78 0.92
CA LEU A 29 -4.02 6.95 0.76
C LEU A 29 -4.84 8.16 0.32
N ILE A 30 -5.70 7.97 -0.69
CA ILE A 30 -6.56 9.03 -1.23
C ILE A 30 -7.46 9.61 -0.13
N GLU A 31 -8.12 8.76 0.64
CA GLU A 31 -8.96 9.17 1.77
C GLU A 31 -8.19 9.95 2.86
N ASN A 32 -6.89 9.71 2.99
CA ASN A 32 -6.02 10.37 3.95
C ASN A 32 -5.23 11.57 3.37
N GLY A 33 -5.59 12.04 2.16
CA GLY A 33 -5.07 13.30 1.61
C GLY A 33 -4.05 13.15 0.48
N PHE A 34 -3.72 11.92 0.05
CA PHE A 34 -2.93 11.68 -1.16
C PHE A 34 -3.79 11.80 -2.44
N HIS A 35 -4.46 12.95 -2.63
CA HIS A 35 -5.12 13.24 -3.90
C HIS A 35 -4.12 13.49 -5.05
N CYS A 36 -2.85 13.71 -4.71
CA CYS A 36 -1.76 14.00 -5.65
C CYS A 36 -1.04 12.75 -6.20
N ILE A 37 -1.58 11.54 -6.05
CA ILE A 37 -0.98 10.29 -6.59
C ILE A 37 -0.82 10.33 -8.13
N GLY A 38 -1.50 11.26 -8.81
CA GLY A 38 -1.31 11.56 -10.24
C GLY A 38 -0.24 12.62 -10.57
N CYS A 39 0.47 13.17 -9.58
CA CYS A 39 1.53 14.15 -9.82
C CYS A 39 2.81 13.46 -10.28
N SER A 40 3.52 14.04 -11.26
CA SER A 40 4.66 13.42 -11.98
C SER A 40 5.81 12.95 -11.09
N VAL A 41 5.87 13.37 -9.82
CA VAL A 41 6.90 13.04 -8.83
C VAL A 41 6.49 11.89 -7.89
N SER A 42 5.19 11.76 -7.61
CA SER A 42 4.64 10.82 -6.62
C SER A 42 4.99 9.34 -6.83
N PRO A 43 5.08 8.77 -8.05
CA PRO A 43 5.38 7.34 -8.20
C PRO A 43 6.82 6.96 -7.81
N TYR A 44 7.74 7.92 -7.77
CA TYR A 44 9.16 7.69 -7.43
C TYR A 44 9.47 7.99 -5.96
N GLU A 45 8.48 8.44 -5.18
CA GLU A 45 8.62 8.66 -3.75
C GLU A 45 8.28 7.39 -2.97
N THR A 46 8.97 7.20 -1.84
CA THR A 46 8.59 6.16 -0.88
C THR A 46 7.35 6.58 -0.10
N LEU A 47 6.64 5.59 0.45
CA LEU A 47 5.46 5.85 1.26
C LEU A 47 5.78 6.71 2.50
N GLU A 48 6.95 6.51 3.13
CA GLU A 48 7.43 7.33 4.24
C GLU A 48 7.66 8.79 3.84
N GLN A 49 8.34 9.03 2.70
CA GLN A 49 8.59 10.38 2.20
C GLN A 49 7.30 11.11 1.85
N GLY A 50 6.38 10.44 1.15
CA GLY A 50 5.08 11.02 0.84
C GLY A 50 4.30 11.35 2.12
N GLY A 51 4.26 10.43 3.10
CA GLY A 51 3.59 10.67 4.38
C GLY A 51 4.17 11.86 5.15
N ALA A 52 5.50 12.03 5.13
CA ALA A 52 6.17 13.17 5.74
C ALA A 52 5.83 14.51 5.05
N MET A 53 5.72 14.52 3.71
CA MET A 53 5.31 15.71 2.94
C MET A 53 3.85 16.11 3.20
N HIS A 54 3.01 15.14 3.56
CA HIS A 54 1.62 15.35 3.95
C HIS A 54 1.43 15.67 5.44
N GLY A 55 2.51 15.71 6.24
CA GLY A 55 2.46 16.09 7.65
C GLY A 55 1.79 15.05 8.56
N TRP A 56 1.83 13.77 8.20
CA TRP A 56 1.30 12.70 9.03
C TRP A 56 2.20 12.42 10.24
N ASP A 57 1.60 12.38 11.43
CA ASP A 57 2.29 11.91 12.63
C ASP A 57 2.54 10.40 12.60
N GLU A 58 3.47 9.90 13.42
CA GLU A 58 3.85 8.48 13.45
C GLU A 58 2.65 7.55 13.69
N GLU A 59 1.70 7.98 14.55
CA GLU A 59 0.49 7.21 14.83
C GLU A 59 -0.44 7.15 13.61
N GLN A 60 -0.63 8.27 12.93
CA GLN A 60 -1.46 8.35 11.73
C GLN A 60 -0.84 7.49 10.62
N PHE A 61 0.46 7.63 10.38
CA PHE A 61 1.19 6.84 9.40
C PHE A 61 1.06 5.34 9.67
N ARG A 62 1.23 4.93 10.94
CA ARG A 62 1.07 3.53 11.34
C ARG A 62 -0.35 3.01 11.11
N GLY A 63 -1.36 3.81 11.42
CA GLY A 63 -2.78 3.45 11.19
C GLY A 63 -3.10 3.28 9.72
N ILE A 64 -2.64 4.21 8.87
CA ILE A 64 -2.79 4.16 7.42
C ILE A 64 -2.10 2.91 6.86
N MET A 65 -0.86 2.65 7.26
CA MET A 65 -0.15 1.45 6.83
C MET A 65 -0.86 0.16 7.27
N ASP A 66 -1.47 0.11 8.45
CA ASP A 66 -2.23 -1.06 8.91
C ASP A 66 -3.46 -1.29 8.02
N ALA A 67 -4.22 -0.24 7.73
CA ALA A 67 -5.37 -0.30 6.85
C ALA A 67 -4.99 -0.76 5.43
N MET A 68 -3.93 -0.19 4.86
CA MET A 68 -3.41 -0.60 3.55
C MET A 68 -2.98 -2.06 3.53
N ASN A 69 -2.25 -2.51 4.56
CA ASN A 69 -1.80 -3.90 4.64
C ASN A 69 -2.95 -4.89 4.74
N ARG A 70 -4.01 -4.57 5.50
CA ARG A 70 -5.21 -5.42 5.58
C ARG A 70 -5.88 -5.61 4.22
N ILE A 71 -5.96 -4.55 3.43
CA ILE A 71 -6.52 -4.60 2.07
C ILE A 71 -5.59 -5.38 1.16
N ALA A 72 -4.28 -5.08 1.18
CA ALA A 72 -3.28 -5.79 0.39
C ALA A 72 -3.27 -7.30 0.69
N GLU A 73 -3.44 -7.70 1.95
CA GLU A 73 -3.54 -9.12 2.35
C GLU A 73 -4.77 -9.81 1.76
N ALA A 74 -5.89 -9.09 1.66
CA ALA A 74 -7.09 -9.59 1.00
C ALA A 74 -6.89 -9.69 -0.52
N GLU A 75 -6.28 -8.67 -1.14
CA GLU A 75 -5.94 -8.66 -2.56
C GLU A 75 -4.97 -9.78 -2.93
N GLU A 76 -3.88 -9.95 -2.20
CA GLU A 76 -2.86 -11.00 -2.42
C GLU A 76 -3.48 -12.40 -2.34
N LYS A 77 -4.38 -12.64 -1.38
CA LYS A 77 -5.13 -13.90 -1.27
C LYS A 77 -6.05 -14.10 -2.48
N ALA A 78 -6.72 -13.05 -2.94
CA ALA A 78 -7.58 -13.10 -4.11
C ALA A 78 -6.78 -13.31 -5.41
N GLN A 79 -5.65 -12.63 -5.58
CA GLN A 79 -4.72 -12.76 -6.71
C GLN A 79 -4.15 -14.18 -6.78
N ARG A 80 -3.64 -14.74 -5.67
CA ARG A 80 -3.20 -16.15 -5.61
C ARG A 80 -4.29 -17.15 -5.95
N ALA A 81 -5.55 -16.87 -5.59
CA ALA A 81 -6.68 -17.71 -5.98
C ALA A 81 -6.99 -17.60 -7.48
N ALA A 82 -6.83 -16.41 -8.07
CA ALA A 82 -7.01 -16.17 -9.50
C ALA A 82 -5.88 -16.77 -10.35
N GLU A 83 -4.62 -16.69 -9.92
CA GLU A 83 -3.47 -17.29 -10.62
C GLU A 83 -3.61 -18.81 -10.75
N LYS A 84 -4.07 -19.49 -9.68
CA LYS A 84 -4.36 -20.94 -9.72
C LYS A 84 -5.40 -21.34 -10.75
N LYS A 85 -6.30 -20.42 -11.14
CA LYS A 85 -7.31 -20.65 -12.19
C LYS A 85 -6.76 -20.39 -13.59
N LYS A 86 -5.72 -19.56 -13.74
CA LYS A 86 -5.14 -19.17 -15.04
C LYS A 86 -4.14 -20.20 -15.58
N GLY A 87 -3.49 -20.97 -14.70
CA GLY A 87 -2.55 -22.05 -15.06
C GLY A 87 -3.19 -23.42 -15.36
N LYS A 88 -4.52 -23.51 -15.34
CA LYS A 88 -5.30 -24.73 -15.69
C LYS A 88 -6.04 -24.55 -17.00
N LYS A 89 -5.36 -23.97 -18.00
CA LYS A 89 -5.78 -23.92 -19.40
C LYS A 89 -4.72 -24.57 -20.26
#